data_AF-A0A7W7WUU9-F1
#
_entry.id   AF-A0A7W7WUU9-F1
#
_cell.length_a   1.000
_cell.length_b   1.000
_cell.length_c   1.000
_cell.angle_alpha   90.00
_cell.angle_beta   90.00
_cell.angle_gamma   90.00
#
_symmetry.space_group_name_H-M   'P 1'
#
loop_
_entity.id
_entity.type
_entity.pdbx_description
1 polymer ?
#
loop_
_entity_poly.entity_id
_entity_poly.type
_entity_poly.pdbx_seq_one_letter_code
_entity_poly.pdbx_strand_id
1 'polypeptide(L)'
;MPPARDRPSREDVWLPADLLLVLLTQEAVRTGDRRLRVTRKAINTWVRRRHVRYERGRGYHVASVIDYLTNRGRRGLHRRSS
;
A
#
# COMPACT_ATOMS: atom_id res chain seq x y z
N MET A 1 -28.56 4.52 -23.21
CA MET A 1 -27.15 4.63 -22.77
C MET A 1 -27.13 4.66 -21.24
N PRO A 2 -26.49 3.71 -20.55
CA PRO A 2 -26.26 3.87 -19.11
C PRO A 2 -25.24 5.01 -18.88
N PRO A 3 -25.40 5.82 -17.82
CA PRO A 3 -24.40 6.83 -17.50
C PRO A 3 -23.06 6.13 -17.25
N ALA A 4 -21.99 6.72 -17.80
CA ALA A 4 -20.63 6.35 -17.44
C ALA A 4 -20.57 6.39 -15.91
N ARG A 5 -20.33 5.24 -15.29
CA ARG A 5 -20.03 5.17 -13.87
C ARG A 5 -18.94 6.21 -13.64
N ASP A 6 -19.24 7.24 -12.87
CA ASP A 6 -18.26 8.06 -12.19
C ASP A 6 -17.32 7.08 -11.50
N ARG A 7 -16.22 6.71 -12.18
CA ARG A 7 -15.09 6.17 -11.46
C ARG A 7 -14.72 7.34 -10.59
N PRO A 8 -14.81 7.24 -9.25
CA PRO A 8 -14.27 8.29 -8.42
C PRO A 8 -12.86 8.51 -8.94
N SER A 9 -12.58 9.73 -9.41
CA SER A 9 -11.22 10.20 -9.66
C SER A 9 -10.41 9.64 -8.51
N ARG A 10 -9.38 8.83 -8.78
CA ARG A 10 -8.53 8.27 -7.73
C ARG A 10 -7.93 9.47 -7.00
N GLU A 11 -8.64 9.97 -5.99
CA GLU A 11 -8.16 11.05 -5.17
C GLU A 11 -6.83 10.55 -4.61
N ASP A 12 -5.79 11.36 -4.79
CA ASP A 12 -4.50 11.03 -4.23
C ASP A 12 -4.65 11.07 -2.71
N VAL A 13 -4.92 9.91 -2.12
CA VAL A 13 -5.05 9.78 -0.67
C VAL A 13 -3.64 9.73 -0.08
N TRP A 14 -3.35 10.68 0.80
CA TRP A 14 -2.11 10.76 1.56
C TRP A 14 -2.41 10.57 3.04
N LEU A 15 -1.70 9.64 3.68
CA LEU A 15 -1.92 9.35 5.09
C LEU A 15 -0.63 9.47 5.90
N PRO A 16 -0.71 10.02 7.13
CA PRO A 16 0.37 9.87 8.10
C PRO A 16 0.74 8.41 8.34
N ALA A 17 1.97 8.17 8.77
CA ALA A 17 2.49 6.82 8.97
C ALA A 17 1.62 6.00 9.91
N ASP A 18 1.21 6.57 11.04
CA ASP A 18 0.43 5.86 12.07
C ASP A 18 -0.91 5.39 11.54
N LEU A 19 -1.65 6.29 10.88
CA LEU A 19 -2.96 5.96 10.31
C LEU A 19 -2.85 4.90 9.21
N LEU A 20 -1.86 5.03 8.31
CA LEU A 20 -1.63 4.04 7.28
C LEU A 20 -1.33 2.65 7.87
N LEU A 21 -0.48 2.57 8.88
CA LEU A 21 -0.11 1.31 9.51
C LEU A 21 -1.27 0.67 10.28
N VAL A 22 -2.11 1.48 10.92
CA VAL A 22 -3.35 1.00 11.57
C VAL A 22 -4.29 0.39 10.55
N LEU A 23 -4.56 1.08 9.44
CA LEU A 23 -5.44 0.58 8.38
C LEU A 23 -4.91 -0.72 7.76
N LEU A 24 -3.61 -0.76 7.45
CA LEU A 24 -2.98 -1.98 6.92
C LEU A 24 -3.08 -3.14 7.93
N THR A 25 -2.94 -2.85 9.22
CA THR A 25 -3.06 -3.87 10.28
C THR A 25 -4.49 -4.39 10.41
N GLN A 26 -5.48 -3.51 10.42
CA GLN A 26 -6.89 -3.88 10.46
C GLN A 26 -7.26 -4.74 9.24
N GLU A 27 -6.80 -4.34 8.05
CA GLU A 27 -7.03 -5.10 6.83
C GLU A 27 -6.32 -6.45 6.85
N ALA A 28 -5.11 -6.53 7.40
CA ALA A 28 -4.39 -7.79 7.61
C ALA A 28 -5.15 -8.75 8.53
N VAL A 29 -5.80 -8.23 9.57
CA VAL A 29 -6.64 -9.02 10.49
C VAL A 29 -7.91 -9.48 9.78
N ARG A 30 -8.57 -8.59 9.04
CA ARG A 30 -9.82 -8.86 8.33
C ARG A 30 -9.67 -9.92 7.22
N THR A 31 -8.57 -9.87 6.48
CA THR A 31 -8.32 -10.74 5.31
C THR A 31 -7.43 -11.95 5.63
N GLY A 32 -6.71 -11.92 6.74
CA GLY A 32 -5.64 -12.87 7.05
C GLY A 32 -4.35 -12.66 6.22
N ASP A 33 -4.27 -11.64 5.36
CA ASP A 33 -3.08 -11.42 4.54
C ASP A 33 -1.92 -10.85 5.37
N ARG A 34 -0.93 -11.70 5.66
CA ARG A 34 0.28 -11.34 6.40
C ARG A 34 1.16 -10.33 5.67
N ARG A 35 1.00 -10.14 4.36
CA ARG A 35 1.77 -9.15 3.58
C ARG A 35 1.44 -7.72 4.00
N LEU A 36 0.23 -7.51 4.52
CA LEU A 36 -0.25 -6.22 5.02
C LEU A 36 0.27 -5.90 6.44
N ARG A 37 0.93 -6.83 7.11
CA ARG A 37 1.61 -6.59 8.40
C ARG A 37 2.92 -5.83 8.16
N VAL A 38 2.80 -4.53 7.94
CA VAL A 38 3.92 -3.63 7.64
C VAL A 38 4.36 -2.93 8.91
N THR A 39 5.66 -2.77 9.10
CA THR A 39 6.22 -1.95 10.19
C THR A 39 6.64 -0.58 9.68
N ARG A 40 6.73 0.40 10.60
CA ARG A 40 7.26 1.74 10.28
C ARG A 40 8.66 1.68 9.65
N LYS A 41 9.53 0.77 10.11
CA LYS A 41 10.86 0.56 9.53
C LYS A 41 10.79 0.05 8.09
N ALA A 42 9.86 -0.87 7.81
CA ALA A 42 9.68 -1.43 6.47
C ALA A 42 9.22 -0.35 5.48
N ILE A 43 8.19 0.43 5.83
CA ILE A 43 7.67 1.45 4.92
C ILE A 43 8.67 2.60 4.67
N ASN A 44 9.43 3.02 5.70
CA ASN A 44 10.55 3.95 5.54
C ASN A 44 11.61 3.43 4.57
N THR A 45 11.88 2.12 4.61
CA THR A 45 12.81 1.47 3.67
C THR A 45 12.27 1.51 2.24
N TRP A 46 10.97 1.35 2.04
CA TRP A 46 10.34 1.42 0.71
C TRP A 46 10.41 2.83 0.12
N VAL A 47 10.21 3.85 0.94
CA VAL A 47 10.41 5.26 0.55
C VAL A 47 11.86 5.50 0.14
N ARG A 48 12.83 5.10 0.98
CA ARG A 48 14.27 5.24 0.67
C ARG A 48 14.67 4.55 -0.63
N ARG A 49 14.06 3.40 -0.94
CA ARG A 49 14.27 2.65 -2.19
C ARG A 49 13.41 3.13 -3.36
N ARG A 50 12.68 4.24 -3.20
CA ARG A 50 11.80 4.85 -4.20
C ARG A 50 10.69 3.91 -4.72
N HIS A 51 10.26 2.96 -3.89
CA HIS A 51 9.16 2.05 -4.19
C HIS A 51 7.79 2.64 -3.84
N VAL A 52 7.76 3.58 -2.90
CA VAL A 52 6.54 4.22 -2.39
C VAL A 52 6.79 5.72 -2.35
N ARG A 53 5.75 6.51 -2.64
CA ARG A 53 5.81 7.97 -2.59
C ARG A 53 5.53 8.47 -1.18
N TYR A 54 6.32 9.44 -0.75
CA TYR A 54 6.16 10.14 0.52
C TYR A 54 6.37 11.63 0.28
N GLU A 55 5.53 12.45 0.88
CA GLU A 55 5.64 13.90 0.84
C GLU A 55 5.63 14.44 2.27
N ARG A 56 6.61 15.29 2.60
CA ARG A 56 6.71 15.91 3.93
C ARG A 56 5.47 16.76 4.17
N GLY A 57 4.79 16.53 5.29
CA GLY A 57 3.54 17.23 5.65
C GLY A 57 2.26 16.55 5.19
N ARG A 58 2.29 15.72 4.13
CA ARG A 58 1.13 14.92 3.67
C ARG A 58 1.19 13.46 4.08
N GLY A 59 2.40 12.90 4.20
CA GLY A 59 2.63 11.50 4.54
C GLY A 59 2.81 10.61 3.32
N TYR A 60 2.25 9.41 3.38
CA TYR A 60 2.43 8.34 2.39
C TYR A 60 1.27 8.32 1.40
N HIS A 61 1.61 8.24 0.11
CA HIS A 61 0.61 8.07 -0.93
C HIS A 61 0.07 6.64 -0.92
N VAL A 62 -1.19 6.48 -0.55
CA VAL A 62 -1.82 5.18 -0.29
C VAL A 62 -1.79 4.29 -1.53
N ALA A 63 -2.12 4.83 -2.71
CA ALA A 63 -2.13 4.04 -3.94
C ALA A 63 -0.74 3.47 -4.26
N SER A 64 0.34 4.25 -4.09
CA SER A 64 1.71 3.73 -4.29
C SER A 64 2.09 2.62 -3.31
N VAL A 65 1.58 2.67 -2.07
CA VAL A 65 1.80 1.62 -1.05
C VAL A 65 1.10 0.34 -1.46
N ILE A 66 -0.17 0.44 -1.85
CA ILE A 66 -0.98 -0.70 -2.30
C ILE A 66 -0.34 -1.32 -3.54
N ASP A 67 0.01 -0.52 -4.55
CA ASP A 67 0.65 -0.99 -5.78
C ASP A 67 1.95 -1.76 -5.48
N TYR A 68 2.78 -1.24 -4.56
CA TYR A 68 4.00 -1.92 -4.17
C TYR A 68 3.73 -3.24 -3.45
N LEU A 69 2.76 -3.28 -2.52
CA LEU A 69 2.36 -4.50 -1.80
C LEU A 69 1.85 -5.58 -2.76
N THR A 70 0.97 -5.21 -3.69
CA THR A 70 0.42 -6.13 -4.71
C THR A 70 1.52 -6.72 -5.59
N ASN A 71 2.48 -5.88 -6.04
CA ASN A 71 3.57 -6.34 -6.91
C ASN A 71 4.66 -7.12 -6.15
N ARG A 72 4.95 -6.75 -4.90
CA ARG A 72 5.91 -7.46 -4.04
C ARG A 72 5.44 -8.88 -3.75
N GLY A 73 4.14 -9.08 -3.53
CA GLY A 73 3.54 -10.39 -3.31
C GLY A 73 3.76 -11.35 -4.49
N ARG A 74 3.76 -10.84 -5.73
CA ARG A 74 3.99 -11.63 -6.95
C ARG A 74 5.45 -12.11 -7.10
N ARG A 75 6.43 -11.27 -6.74
CA ARG A 75 7.86 -11.66 -6.82
C ARG A 75 8.26 -12.74 -5.82
N GLY A 76 7.58 -12.81 -4.66
CA GLY A 76 7.82 -13.87 -3.66
C GLY A 76 7.25 -15.24 -4.06
N LEU A 77 6.23 -15.28 -4.91
CA LEU A 77 5.62 -16.51 -5.41
C LEU A 77 6.52 -17.26 -6.42
N HIS A 78 7.29 -16.54 -7.23
CA HIS A 78 8.23 -17.15 -8.18
C HIS A 78 9.41 -17.92 -7.54
N ARG A 79 9.71 -17.70 -6.25
CA ARG A 79 10.80 -18.41 -5.55
C ARG A 79 10.38 -19.71 -4.87
N ARG A 80 9.09 -20.07 -4.93
CA ARG A 80 8.55 -21.29 -4.30
C ARG A 80 8.14 -22.37 -5.31
N SER A 81 8.52 -22.20 -6.57
CA SER A 81 8.19 -23.11 -7.67
C SER A 81 9.43 -23.78 -8.28
N SER A 82 10.49 -23.96 -7.50
CA SER A 82 11.67 -24.76 -7.89
C SER A 82 11.91 -25.84 -6.84
#